data_AF-A0A3N2NSN8-F1
#
_entry.id   AF-A0A3N2NSN8-F1
#
_cell.length_a   1.000
_cell.length_b   1.000
_cell.length_c   1.000
_cell.angle_alpha   90.00
_cell.angle_beta   90.00
_cell.angle_gamma   90.00
#
_symmetry.space_group_name_H-M   'P 1'
#
loop_
_entity.id
_entity.type
_entity.pdbx_description
1 polymer ?
#
loop_
_entity_poly.entity_id
_entity_poly.type
_entity_poly.pdbx_seq_one_letter_code
_entity_poly.pdbx_strand_id
1 'polypeptide(L)'
;MAKIFVFGIGGTGSRVLRSLTMMLASGVKFGADEIVPIIIDPDTANADLTRTVSLLNNYSSIRQALQFSSDNQSNFFRTEIEQILPNYTLRINDTDDKSFQQFIEYASMSKANKALAKMLFSDKNLQSSMEVGFKGNPNIGSVVLNQIAHSSDFEDFANAFSDGDRIFIISSIFGGTGASGFPLLLKTLRNGTAFPNHDLINKATIGAVTILPYFKLQQDDESEIDSSTFISKTKSALAYYENNISKNGSIDALYYLADDVSKTYENHEGGSSQRNDAHLIEFLGATAIVNFSNSQFMTPANMELGIKEVSGSVSFDSFYRKMREMLYKPLVQFTMMANALTHKADTFQSTSFNANKGNFEDFYSGMFYSDLESFFHKYHEWLKELKGNKRSLDLFNDTCGDKPFELVIGVKPKKIFSKFSDYTLVMDRLNSAVRNCKSKGVENKFLEMFYLGTQKLISEKLSN
;
A
#
# COMPACT_ATOMS: atom_id res chain seq x y z
N MET A 1 8.21 14.78 -15.40
CA MET A 1 7.95 14.52 -13.96
C MET A 1 8.35 13.08 -13.72
N ALA A 2 9.06 12.80 -12.63
CA ALA A 2 9.53 11.44 -12.38
C ALA A 2 8.39 10.64 -11.74
N LYS A 3 8.07 9.48 -12.31
CA LYS A 3 7.07 8.53 -11.80
C LYS A 3 7.74 7.41 -11.03
N ILE A 4 6.99 6.80 -10.11
CA ILE A 4 7.37 5.51 -9.52
C ILE A 4 6.31 4.47 -9.84
N PHE A 5 6.70 3.46 -10.62
CA PHE A 5 5.89 2.28 -10.90
C PHE A 5 6.00 1.31 -9.72
N VAL A 6 4.88 1.00 -9.08
CA VAL A 6 4.86 0.13 -7.89
C VAL A 6 4.14 -1.17 -8.21
N PHE A 7 4.94 -2.23 -8.37
CA PHE A 7 4.44 -3.58 -8.63
C PHE A 7 4.08 -4.29 -7.34
N GLY A 8 2.78 -4.47 -7.08
CA GLY A 8 2.27 -5.28 -5.98
C GLY A 8 2.01 -6.72 -6.39
N ILE A 9 2.81 -7.68 -5.92
CA ILE A 9 2.65 -9.09 -6.32
C ILE A 9 1.83 -9.87 -5.28
N GLY A 10 0.69 -10.40 -5.73
CA GLY A 10 -0.29 -11.15 -4.94
C GLY A 10 -0.96 -10.33 -3.83
N GLY A 11 -1.75 -11.01 -2.98
CA GLY A 11 -2.48 -10.36 -1.89
C GLY A 11 -1.63 -9.52 -0.92
N THR A 12 -0.40 -9.93 -0.61
CA THR A 12 0.51 -9.10 0.21
C THR A 12 0.87 -7.79 -0.48
N GLY A 13 1.13 -7.82 -1.80
CA GLY A 13 1.36 -6.63 -2.61
C GLY A 13 0.19 -5.65 -2.54
N SER A 14 -1.03 -6.16 -2.74
CA SER A 14 -2.27 -5.38 -2.62
C SER A 14 -2.43 -4.74 -1.24
N ARG A 15 -2.23 -5.50 -0.15
CA ARG A 15 -2.39 -4.97 1.21
C ARG A 15 -1.33 -3.91 1.59
N VAL A 16 -0.11 -4.00 1.07
CA VAL A 16 0.89 -2.94 1.21
C VAL A 16 0.48 -1.68 0.44
N LEU A 17 -0.01 -1.82 -0.80
CA LEU A 17 -0.54 -0.69 -1.58
C LEU A 17 -1.73 -0.02 -0.88
N ARG A 18 -2.60 -0.80 -0.23
CA ARG A 18 -3.69 -0.28 0.61
C ARG A 18 -3.15 0.64 1.71
N SER A 19 -2.12 0.19 2.43
CA SER A 19 -1.47 0.99 3.47
C SER A 19 -0.75 2.23 2.91
N LEU A 20 -0.08 2.11 1.76
CA LEU A 20 0.55 3.24 1.08
C LEU A 20 -0.49 4.30 0.68
N THR A 21 -1.64 3.89 0.17
CA THR A 21 -2.71 4.82 -0.24
C THR A 21 -3.23 5.64 0.94
N MET A 22 -3.37 5.02 2.13
CA MET A 22 -3.72 5.74 3.37
C MET A 22 -2.65 6.78 3.75
N MET A 23 -1.37 6.42 3.62
CA MET A 23 -0.25 7.33 3.89
C MET A 23 -0.22 8.52 2.91
N LEU A 24 -0.40 8.25 1.61
CA LEU A 24 -0.45 9.30 0.58
C LEU A 24 -1.63 10.25 0.79
N ALA A 25 -2.80 9.73 1.20
CA ALA A 25 -3.97 10.56 1.51
C ALA A 25 -3.71 11.50 2.68
N SER A 26 -3.00 11.00 3.71
CA SER A 26 -2.59 11.80 4.87
C SER A 26 -1.53 12.87 4.58
N GLY A 27 -0.95 12.86 3.38
CA GLY A 27 0.08 13.80 2.97
C GLY A 27 1.48 13.44 3.45
N VAL A 28 1.76 12.15 3.66
CA VAL A 28 3.13 11.65 3.78
C VAL A 28 3.87 12.01 2.50
N LYS A 29 5.03 12.69 2.65
CA LYS A 29 5.79 13.21 1.51
C LYS A 29 6.35 12.06 0.67
N PHE A 30 5.89 11.96 -0.57
CA PHE A 30 6.44 11.07 -1.58
C PHE A 30 7.50 11.80 -2.41
N GLY A 31 8.61 11.14 -2.72
CA GLY A 31 9.73 11.76 -3.44
C GLY A 31 9.55 11.86 -4.96
N ALA A 32 8.39 11.45 -5.48
CA ALA A 32 8.00 11.54 -6.88
C ALA A 32 6.65 12.25 -7.00
N ASP A 33 6.38 12.82 -8.17
CA ASP A 33 5.14 13.56 -8.44
C ASP A 33 3.94 12.61 -8.58
N GLU A 34 4.20 11.45 -9.19
CA GLU A 34 3.19 10.46 -9.57
C GLU A 34 3.61 9.05 -9.13
N ILE A 35 2.63 8.25 -8.74
CA ILE A 35 2.75 6.82 -8.53
C ILE A 35 1.87 6.07 -9.53
N VAL A 36 2.40 4.98 -10.08
CA VAL A 36 1.69 4.10 -11.01
C VAL A 36 1.58 2.71 -10.38
N PRO A 37 0.48 2.37 -9.69
CA PRO A 37 0.29 1.04 -9.12
C PRO A 37 0.03 0.01 -10.21
N ILE A 38 0.72 -1.13 -10.14
CA ILE A 38 0.51 -2.29 -11.01
C ILE A 38 0.42 -3.53 -10.13
N ILE A 39 -0.75 -4.16 -10.06
CA ILE A 39 -1.01 -5.33 -9.23
C ILE A 39 -0.93 -6.59 -10.10
N ILE A 40 -0.11 -7.54 -9.70
CA ILE A 40 -0.01 -8.86 -10.34
C ILE A 40 -0.60 -9.88 -9.36
N ASP A 41 -1.89 -10.14 -9.50
CA ASP A 41 -2.59 -11.19 -8.75
C ASP A 41 -3.47 -11.99 -9.72
N PRO A 42 -3.16 -13.27 -9.97
CA PRO A 42 -4.01 -14.12 -10.82
C PRO A 42 -5.41 -14.34 -10.22
N ASP A 43 -5.57 -14.24 -8.89
CA ASP A 43 -6.88 -14.37 -8.24
C ASP A 43 -7.64 -13.04 -8.26
N THR A 44 -8.41 -12.84 -9.32
CA THR A 44 -9.26 -11.65 -9.49
C THR A 44 -10.41 -11.57 -8.50
N ALA A 45 -10.81 -12.69 -7.88
CA ALA A 45 -11.89 -12.74 -6.89
C ALA A 45 -11.39 -12.43 -5.47
N ASN A 46 -10.08 -12.26 -5.29
CA ASN A 46 -9.45 -11.93 -4.01
C ASN A 46 -10.05 -10.65 -3.41
N ALA A 47 -10.62 -10.76 -2.20
CA ALA A 47 -11.24 -9.61 -1.54
C ALA A 47 -10.21 -8.54 -1.13
N ASP A 48 -8.96 -8.91 -0.82
CA ASP A 48 -7.90 -7.94 -0.52
C ASP A 48 -7.51 -7.11 -1.76
N LEU A 49 -7.49 -7.73 -2.95
CA LEU A 49 -7.35 -7.02 -4.22
C LEU A 49 -8.51 -6.04 -4.42
N THR A 50 -9.74 -6.53 -4.32
CA THR A 50 -10.96 -5.73 -4.52
C THR A 50 -11.00 -4.51 -3.60
N ARG A 51 -10.66 -4.69 -2.31
CA ARG A 51 -10.59 -3.58 -1.34
C ARG A 51 -9.52 -2.56 -1.69
N THR A 52 -8.38 -3.02 -2.20
CA THR A 52 -7.27 -2.16 -2.61
C THR A 52 -7.65 -1.33 -3.84
N VAL A 53 -8.22 -1.94 -4.88
CA VAL A 53 -8.70 -1.25 -6.08
C VAL A 53 -9.79 -0.23 -5.74
N SER A 54 -10.74 -0.60 -4.89
CA SER A 54 -11.79 0.33 -4.41
C SER A 54 -11.21 1.55 -3.70
N LEU A 55 -10.19 1.36 -2.87
CA LEU A 55 -9.51 2.45 -2.17
C LEU A 55 -8.73 3.36 -3.14
N LEU A 56 -7.99 2.78 -4.10
CA LEU A 56 -7.25 3.52 -5.12
C LEU A 56 -8.20 4.36 -5.98
N ASN A 57 -9.33 3.80 -6.42
CA ASN A 57 -10.33 4.55 -7.18
C ASN A 57 -10.93 5.69 -6.35
N ASN A 58 -11.28 5.44 -5.08
CA ASN A 58 -11.79 6.49 -4.19
C ASN A 58 -10.76 7.62 -3.99
N TYR A 59 -9.47 7.29 -3.82
CA TYR A 59 -8.37 8.26 -3.78
C TYR A 59 -8.33 9.09 -5.07
N SER A 60 -8.32 8.43 -6.23
CA SER A 60 -8.22 9.08 -7.53
C SER A 60 -9.38 10.03 -7.79
N SER A 61 -10.62 9.65 -7.46
CA SER A 61 -11.79 10.54 -7.55
C SER A 61 -11.62 11.82 -6.72
N ILE A 62 -11.15 11.70 -5.47
CA ILE A 62 -10.87 12.86 -4.62
C ILE A 62 -9.73 13.70 -5.24
N ARG A 63 -8.64 13.07 -5.65
CA ARG A 63 -7.45 13.74 -6.20
C ARG A 63 -7.74 14.50 -7.49
N GLN A 64 -8.62 13.99 -8.35
CA GLN A 64 -9.01 14.62 -9.62
C GLN A 64 -9.78 15.92 -9.43
N ALA A 65 -10.53 16.05 -8.33
CA ALA A 65 -11.21 17.29 -7.97
C ALA A 65 -10.29 18.35 -7.37
N LEU A 66 -8.99 18.04 -7.18
CA LEU A 66 -8.02 18.92 -6.53
C LEU A 66 -6.98 19.45 -7.52
N GLN A 67 -6.70 20.75 -7.40
CA GLN A 67 -5.61 21.43 -8.10
C GLN A 67 -4.58 22.02 -7.13
N PHE A 68 -3.31 21.64 -7.28
CA PHE A 68 -2.22 22.12 -6.44
C PHE A 68 -1.43 23.21 -7.16
N SER A 69 -1.65 24.47 -6.78
CA SER A 69 -0.77 25.57 -7.17
C SER A 69 0.50 25.61 -6.31
N SER A 70 1.51 26.36 -6.73
CA SER A 70 2.73 26.60 -5.93
C SER A 70 2.45 27.16 -4.54
N ASP A 71 1.35 27.91 -4.40
CA ASP A 71 0.95 28.56 -3.15
C ASP A 71 0.09 27.66 -2.25
N ASN A 72 -0.40 26.52 -2.75
CA ASN A 72 -1.17 25.56 -1.97
C ASN A 72 -0.25 24.76 -1.05
N GLN A 73 -0.44 24.94 0.26
CA GLN A 73 0.36 24.27 1.28
C GLN A 73 -0.15 22.88 1.66
N SER A 74 -1.38 22.52 1.27
CA SER A 74 -1.96 21.23 1.59
C SER A 74 -1.17 20.10 0.96
N ASN A 75 -0.89 19.07 1.75
CA ASN A 75 -0.33 17.82 1.27
C ASN A 75 -1.33 16.66 1.26
N PHE A 76 -2.57 16.88 1.73
CA PHE A 76 -3.61 15.86 1.66
C PHE A 76 -3.93 15.52 0.22
N PHE A 77 -3.97 14.22 -0.09
CA PHE A 77 -4.21 13.72 -1.43
C PHE A 77 -3.35 14.45 -2.48
N ARG A 78 -2.06 14.69 -2.21
CA ARG A 78 -1.22 15.49 -3.11
C ARG A 78 -0.61 14.68 -4.24
N THR A 79 -0.07 13.51 -3.92
CA THR A 79 0.56 12.62 -4.88
C THR A 79 -0.48 12.09 -5.87
N GLU A 80 -0.19 12.14 -7.15
CA GLU A 80 -1.11 11.63 -8.16
C GLU A 80 -0.98 10.11 -8.28
N ILE A 81 -2.12 9.42 -8.34
CA ILE A 81 -2.17 7.98 -8.66
C ILE A 81 -2.64 7.87 -10.10
N GLU A 82 -1.72 7.51 -10.99
CA GLU A 82 -2.05 7.30 -12.39
C GLU A 82 -2.50 5.86 -12.61
N GLN A 83 -3.63 5.70 -13.28
CA GLN A 83 -4.15 4.41 -13.68
C GLN A 83 -3.87 4.16 -15.16
N ILE A 84 -2.85 3.35 -15.45
CA ILE A 84 -2.53 2.93 -16.82
C ILE A 84 -3.18 1.60 -17.22
N LEU A 85 -3.62 0.81 -16.24
CA LEU A 85 -4.26 -0.50 -16.46
C LEU A 85 -5.67 -0.53 -15.84
N PRO A 86 -6.63 -1.26 -16.44
CA PRO A 86 -7.93 -1.50 -15.83
C PRO A 86 -7.80 -2.09 -14.42
N ASN A 87 -8.42 -1.46 -13.43
CA ASN A 87 -8.33 -1.83 -12.01
C ASN A 87 -6.90 -1.93 -11.46
N TYR A 88 -5.92 -1.26 -12.08
CA TYR A 88 -4.50 -1.34 -11.74
C TYR A 88 -3.91 -2.75 -11.87
N THR A 89 -4.61 -3.71 -12.50
CA THR A 89 -4.19 -5.10 -12.54
C THR A 89 -3.54 -5.43 -13.87
N LEU A 90 -2.34 -6.00 -13.80
CA LEU A 90 -1.71 -6.65 -14.94
C LEU A 90 -2.24 -8.08 -15.03
N ARG A 91 -2.88 -8.39 -16.15
CA ARG A 91 -3.46 -9.71 -16.41
C ARG A 91 -2.41 -10.63 -16.99
N ILE A 92 -2.50 -11.89 -16.57
CA ILE A 92 -1.75 -12.97 -17.18
C ILE A 92 -2.67 -13.56 -18.25
N ASN A 93 -2.19 -13.60 -19.49
CA ASN A 93 -2.99 -14.15 -20.58
C ASN A 93 -3.21 -15.65 -20.38
N ASP A 94 -4.33 -16.14 -20.92
CA ASP A 94 -4.59 -17.57 -21.07
C ASP A 94 -4.70 -18.40 -19.78
N THR A 95 -4.94 -17.78 -18.61
CA THR A 95 -5.11 -18.48 -17.33
C THR A 95 -6.55 -18.84 -16.98
N ASP A 96 -7.54 -18.17 -17.58
CA ASP A 96 -8.96 -18.33 -17.24
C ASP A 96 -9.48 -19.75 -17.59
N ASP A 97 -10.24 -20.36 -16.67
CA ASP A 97 -10.86 -21.69 -16.82
C ASP A 97 -9.90 -22.85 -17.20
N LYS A 98 -8.59 -22.72 -16.93
CA LYS A 98 -7.58 -23.74 -17.29
C LYS A 98 -6.87 -24.33 -16.07
N SER A 99 -6.57 -25.62 -16.16
CA SER A 99 -5.59 -26.31 -15.32
C SER A 99 -4.15 -26.07 -15.82
N PHE A 100 -3.16 -26.24 -14.94
CA PHE A 100 -1.76 -26.06 -15.31
C PHE A 100 -1.32 -26.94 -16.49
N GLN A 101 -1.78 -28.19 -16.55
CA GLN A 101 -1.48 -29.09 -17.66
C GLN A 101 -2.08 -28.62 -18.99
N GLN A 102 -3.22 -27.92 -18.98
CA GLN A 102 -3.79 -27.32 -20.18
C GLN A 102 -3.00 -26.09 -20.58
N PHE A 103 -2.60 -25.27 -19.61
CA PHE A 103 -1.79 -24.06 -19.83
C PHE A 103 -0.45 -24.36 -20.50
N ILE A 104 0.27 -25.40 -20.05
CA ILE A 104 1.54 -25.81 -20.67
C ILE A 104 1.36 -26.70 -21.90
N GLU A 105 0.12 -26.92 -22.34
CA GLU A 105 -0.25 -27.83 -23.43
C GLU A 105 0.30 -29.26 -23.25
N TYR A 106 0.28 -29.79 -22.02
CA TYR A 106 0.84 -31.08 -21.68
C TYR A 106 0.35 -32.21 -22.60
N ALA A 107 -0.89 -32.16 -23.08
CA ALA A 107 -1.45 -33.16 -23.98
C ALA A 107 -0.74 -33.21 -25.35
N SER A 108 -0.29 -32.07 -25.89
CA SER A 108 0.39 -31.96 -27.19
C SER A 108 1.88 -32.29 -27.12
N MET A 109 2.46 -32.33 -25.91
CA MET A 109 3.87 -32.63 -25.70
C MET A 109 4.27 -34.02 -26.20
N SER A 110 5.53 -34.12 -26.68
CA SER A 110 6.18 -35.39 -27.00
C SER A 110 6.27 -36.30 -25.75
N LYS A 111 6.45 -37.60 -25.95
CA LYS A 111 6.61 -38.56 -24.84
C LYS A 111 7.77 -38.17 -23.90
N ALA A 112 8.87 -37.67 -24.46
CA ALA A 112 10.03 -37.21 -23.70
C ALA A 112 9.68 -35.97 -22.85
N ASN A 113 8.99 -34.99 -23.43
CA ASN A 113 8.59 -33.77 -22.72
C ASN A 113 7.54 -34.07 -21.64
N LYS A 114 6.60 -34.98 -21.90
CA LYS A 114 5.65 -35.47 -20.88
C LYS A 114 6.37 -36.11 -19.69
N ALA A 115 7.39 -36.94 -19.95
CA ALA A 115 8.19 -37.55 -18.89
C ALA A 115 8.95 -36.50 -18.07
N LEU A 116 9.57 -35.52 -18.73
CA LEU A 116 10.26 -34.42 -18.05
C LEU A 116 9.30 -33.59 -17.18
N ALA A 117 8.14 -33.21 -17.73
CA ALA A 117 7.13 -32.47 -16.98
C ALA A 117 6.65 -33.24 -15.74
N LYS A 118 6.46 -34.57 -15.84
CA LYS A 118 6.12 -35.43 -14.69
C LYS A 118 7.26 -35.60 -13.68
N MET A 119 8.51 -35.33 -14.05
CA MET A 119 9.62 -35.28 -13.09
C MET A 119 9.64 -33.95 -12.32
N LEU A 120 9.18 -32.86 -12.94
CA LEU A 120 9.21 -31.51 -12.36
C LEU A 120 7.94 -31.16 -11.58
N PHE A 121 6.79 -31.70 -11.99
CA PHE A 121 5.48 -31.38 -11.46
C PHE A 121 4.73 -32.66 -11.07
N SER A 122 4.16 -32.66 -9.86
CA SER A 122 3.26 -33.74 -9.43
C SER A 122 1.96 -33.73 -10.24
N ASP A 123 1.24 -34.85 -10.27
CA ASP A 123 -0.08 -34.90 -10.91
C ASP A 123 -1.05 -33.88 -10.26
N LYS A 124 -0.92 -33.61 -8.94
CA LYS A 124 -1.67 -32.56 -8.23
C LYS A 124 -1.36 -31.16 -8.77
N ASN A 125 -0.08 -30.84 -9.00
CA ASN A 125 0.31 -29.56 -9.60
C ASN A 125 -0.22 -29.42 -11.03
N LEU A 126 -0.15 -30.48 -11.84
CA LEU A 126 -0.63 -30.49 -13.21
C LEU A 126 -2.15 -30.25 -13.29
N GLN A 127 -2.91 -30.76 -12.31
CA GLN A 127 -4.36 -30.61 -12.25
C GLN A 127 -4.83 -29.31 -11.57
N SER A 128 -3.92 -28.55 -10.95
CA SER A 128 -4.25 -27.31 -10.24
C SER A 128 -4.86 -26.27 -11.19
N SER A 129 -5.91 -25.57 -10.74
CA SER A 129 -6.50 -24.43 -11.45
C SER A 129 -5.55 -23.24 -11.48
N MET A 130 -5.51 -22.51 -12.60
CA MET A 130 -4.72 -21.29 -12.77
C MET A 130 -5.45 -20.02 -12.32
N GLU A 131 -6.73 -20.11 -11.94
CA GLU A 131 -7.54 -18.96 -11.54
C GLU A 131 -7.27 -18.48 -10.12
N VAL A 132 -6.93 -19.39 -9.20
CA VAL A 132 -6.85 -19.10 -7.76
C VAL A 132 -5.40 -19.14 -7.30
N GLY A 133 -4.54 -18.28 -7.86
CA GLY A 133 -3.13 -18.18 -7.45
C GLY A 133 -2.31 -19.46 -7.60
N PHE A 134 -1.00 -19.38 -7.39
CA PHE A 134 -0.16 -20.59 -7.43
C PHE A 134 -0.20 -21.38 -6.11
N LYS A 135 -1.11 -21.05 -5.18
CA LYS A 135 -1.38 -21.74 -3.90
C LYS A 135 -0.12 -22.20 -3.13
N GLY A 136 0.91 -21.37 -3.08
CA GLY A 136 2.16 -21.72 -2.40
C GLY A 136 3.11 -22.64 -3.18
N ASN A 137 2.95 -22.79 -4.51
CA ASN A 137 3.81 -23.54 -5.43
C ASN A 137 4.62 -22.60 -6.35
N PRO A 138 5.82 -22.14 -5.94
CA PRO A 138 6.65 -21.27 -6.75
C PRO A 138 7.04 -21.84 -8.13
N ASN A 139 7.16 -23.17 -8.25
CA ASN A 139 7.54 -23.81 -9.50
C ASN A 139 6.50 -23.58 -10.61
N ILE A 140 5.20 -23.65 -10.28
CA ILE A 140 4.13 -23.33 -11.23
C ILE A 140 4.18 -21.85 -11.59
N GLY A 141 4.29 -20.98 -10.57
CA GLY A 141 4.34 -19.54 -10.77
C GLY A 141 5.49 -19.09 -11.66
N SER A 142 6.64 -19.77 -11.59
CA SER A 142 7.80 -19.45 -12.44
C SER A 142 7.55 -19.69 -13.94
N VAL A 143 6.65 -20.62 -14.29
CA VAL A 143 6.28 -20.89 -15.69
C VAL A 143 5.25 -19.87 -16.17
N VAL A 144 4.21 -19.65 -15.35
CA VAL A 144 3.07 -18.80 -15.71
C VAL A 144 3.48 -17.32 -15.78
N LEU A 145 4.20 -16.83 -14.78
CA LEU A 145 4.62 -15.43 -14.71
C LEU A 145 5.67 -15.06 -15.77
N ASN A 146 6.31 -16.04 -16.43
CA ASN A 146 7.27 -15.77 -17.50
C ASN A 146 6.58 -15.19 -18.74
N GLN A 147 5.26 -15.36 -18.87
CA GLN A 147 4.48 -14.80 -19.98
C GLN A 147 4.14 -13.31 -19.79
N ILE A 148 4.30 -12.76 -18.58
CA ILE A 148 3.96 -11.35 -18.29
C ILE A 148 4.70 -10.39 -19.22
N ALA A 149 5.97 -10.67 -19.55
CA ALA A 149 6.76 -9.84 -20.45
C ALA A 149 6.19 -9.72 -21.87
N HIS A 150 5.22 -10.56 -22.22
CA HIS A 150 4.62 -10.67 -23.55
C HIS A 150 3.13 -10.30 -23.55
N SER A 151 2.59 -9.76 -22.45
CA SER A 151 1.20 -9.29 -22.41
C SER A 151 1.10 -7.83 -22.88
N SER A 152 -0.05 -7.48 -23.46
CA SER A 152 -0.38 -6.08 -23.82
C SER A 152 -0.30 -5.16 -22.61
N ASP A 153 -0.72 -5.63 -21.44
CA ASP A 153 -0.67 -4.86 -20.19
C ASP A 153 0.78 -4.51 -19.79
N PHE A 154 1.74 -5.40 -20.06
CA PHE A 154 3.15 -5.10 -19.83
C PHE A 154 3.71 -4.14 -20.89
N GLU A 155 3.25 -4.25 -22.15
CA GLU A 155 3.56 -3.26 -23.18
C GLU A 155 3.03 -1.87 -22.83
N ASP A 156 1.82 -1.76 -22.27
CA ASP A 156 1.24 -0.49 -21.80
C ASP A 156 2.08 0.13 -20.68
N PHE A 157 2.51 -0.67 -19.70
CA PHE A 157 3.50 -0.26 -18.70
C PHE A 157 4.78 0.27 -19.37
N ALA A 158 5.34 -0.50 -20.31
CA ALA A 158 6.60 -0.17 -20.93
C ALA A 158 6.51 1.10 -21.79
N ASN A 159 5.39 1.31 -22.47
CA ASN A 159 5.09 2.52 -23.25
C ASN A 159 4.93 3.76 -22.36
N ALA A 160 4.36 3.60 -21.15
CA ALA A 160 4.21 4.70 -20.18
C ALA A 160 5.53 5.08 -19.50
N PHE A 161 6.56 4.24 -19.57
CA PHE A 161 7.83 4.44 -18.89
C PHE A 161 8.72 5.48 -19.60
N SER A 162 9.26 6.44 -18.85
CA SER A 162 10.12 7.52 -19.33
C SER A 162 11.46 7.59 -18.59
N ASP A 163 12.41 8.34 -19.14
CA ASP A 163 13.70 8.56 -18.49
C ASP A 163 13.53 9.27 -17.14
N GLY A 164 14.27 8.81 -16.12
CA GLY A 164 14.15 9.27 -14.74
C GLY A 164 13.07 8.58 -13.91
N ASP A 165 12.20 7.75 -14.52
CA ASP A 165 11.23 6.95 -13.77
C ASP A 165 11.93 5.83 -13.00
N ARG A 166 11.29 5.38 -11.91
CA ARG A 166 11.81 4.36 -11.01
C ARG A 166 10.78 3.27 -10.77
N ILE A 167 11.25 2.11 -10.32
CA ILE A 167 10.39 0.94 -10.10
C ILE A 167 10.54 0.49 -8.65
N PHE A 168 9.44 0.10 -8.04
CA PHE A 168 9.42 -0.54 -6.73
C PHE A 168 8.60 -1.82 -6.76
N ILE A 169 9.13 -2.92 -6.23
CA ILE A 169 8.45 -4.23 -6.22
C ILE A 169 8.08 -4.63 -4.79
N ILE A 170 6.86 -5.08 -4.58
CA ILE A 170 6.38 -5.60 -3.30
C ILE A 170 6.11 -7.08 -3.46
N SER A 171 6.74 -7.92 -2.64
CA SER A 171 6.54 -9.36 -2.69
C SER A 171 6.58 -10.00 -1.30
N SER A 172 5.92 -11.16 -1.18
CA SER A 172 6.10 -12.07 -0.05
C SER A 172 6.97 -13.25 -0.48
N ILE A 173 7.95 -13.62 0.36
CA ILE A 173 8.92 -14.67 0.03
C ILE A 173 8.42 -16.09 0.30
N PHE A 174 7.29 -16.21 0.98
CA PHE A 174 6.71 -17.48 1.41
C PHE A 174 5.45 -17.88 0.64
N GLY A 175 4.85 -16.94 -0.10
CA GLY A 175 3.71 -17.20 -0.97
C GLY A 175 4.14 -17.74 -2.34
N GLY A 176 3.23 -18.42 -3.05
CA GLY A 176 3.53 -18.99 -4.37
C GLY A 176 3.79 -17.93 -5.45
N THR A 177 2.94 -16.91 -5.52
CA THR A 177 3.01 -15.81 -6.49
C THR A 177 4.15 -14.84 -6.20
N GLY A 178 4.29 -14.39 -4.94
CA GLY A 178 5.35 -13.46 -4.55
C GLY A 178 6.75 -14.03 -4.74
N ALA A 179 6.99 -15.26 -4.25
CA ALA A 179 8.32 -15.87 -4.23
C ALA A 179 8.86 -16.16 -5.64
N SER A 180 7.98 -16.55 -6.57
CA SER A 180 8.33 -16.82 -7.97
C SER A 180 8.29 -15.58 -8.86
N GLY A 181 7.34 -14.68 -8.61
CA GLY A 181 7.11 -13.50 -9.45
C GLY A 181 8.17 -12.44 -9.31
N PHE A 182 8.64 -12.16 -8.10
CA PHE A 182 9.63 -11.09 -7.90
C PHE A 182 10.95 -11.35 -8.65
N PRO A 183 11.62 -12.50 -8.53
CA PRO A 183 12.86 -12.74 -9.25
C PRO A 183 12.68 -12.69 -10.77
N LEU A 184 11.55 -13.20 -11.26
CA LEU A 184 11.26 -13.28 -12.68
C LEU A 184 10.93 -11.91 -13.28
N LEU A 185 10.11 -11.12 -12.59
CA LEU A 185 9.83 -9.74 -12.95
C LEU A 185 11.13 -8.93 -12.94
N LEU A 186 11.96 -9.04 -11.89
CA LEU A 186 13.23 -8.34 -11.84
C LEU A 186 14.16 -8.73 -13.01
N LYS A 187 14.25 -10.03 -13.31
CA LYS A 187 15.04 -10.51 -14.45
C LYS A 187 14.53 -9.94 -15.77
N THR A 188 13.21 -9.88 -15.96
CA THR A 188 12.55 -9.30 -17.13
C THR A 188 12.84 -7.81 -17.24
N LEU A 189 12.67 -7.06 -16.15
CA LEU A 189 12.92 -5.62 -16.08
C LEU A 189 14.39 -5.25 -16.27
N ARG A 190 15.33 -6.17 -16.06
CA ARG A 190 16.77 -5.93 -16.24
C ARG A 190 17.34 -6.38 -17.57
N ASN A 191 16.80 -7.44 -18.14
CA ASN A 191 17.39 -8.13 -19.30
C ASN A 191 16.43 -8.27 -20.48
N GLY A 192 15.17 -7.88 -20.31
CA GLY A 192 14.17 -7.98 -21.36
C GLY A 192 14.49 -7.05 -22.52
N THR A 193 14.14 -7.49 -23.73
CA THR A 193 14.33 -6.76 -24.99
C THR A 193 13.08 -6.80 -25.88
N ALA A 194 12.04 -7.50 -25.43
CA ALA A 194 10.83 -7.77 -26.21
C ALA A 194 9.69 -6.77 -25.94
N PHE A 195 9.99 -5.61 -25.37
CA PHE A 195 9.03 -4.56 -25.04
C PHE A 195 9.61 -3.17 -25.33
N PRO A 196 8.77 -2.15 -25.61
CA PRO A 196 9.22 -0.79 -25.87
C PRO A 196 9.97 -0.20 -24.68
N ASN A 197 10.80 0.82 -24.91
CA ASN A 197 11.57 1.51 -23.86
C ASN A 197 12.44 0.60 -22.96
N HIS A 198 12.74 -0.64 -23.40
CA HIS A 198 13.48 -1.61 -22.60
C HIS A 198 14.85 -1.07 -22.12
N ASP A 199 15.52 -0.26 -22.93
CA ASP A 199 16.82 0.33 -22.56
C ASP A 199 16.73 1.28 -21.37
N LEU A 200 15.61 1.99 -21.21
CA LEU A 200 15.35 2.86 -20.06
C LEU A 200 14.99 2.02 -18.83
N ILE A 201 14.06 1.08 -18.99
CA ILE A 201 13.59 0.19 -17.92
C ILE A 201 14.75 -0.63 -17.34
N ASN A 202 15.59 -1.21 -18.20
CA ASN A 202 16.74 -2.02 -17.80
C ASN A 202 17.73 -1.25 -16.93
N LYS A 203 17.84 0.07 -17.12
CA LYS A 203 18.75 0.97 -16.38
C LYS A 203 18.09 1.73 -15.24
N ALA A 204 16.77 1.63 -15.08
CA ALA A 204 16.03 2.35 -14.05
C ALA A 204 16.47 1.97 -12.63
N THR A 205 16.32 2.87 -11.67
CA THR A 205 16.50 2.48 -10.26
C THR A 205 15.35 1.57 -9.81
N ILE A 206 15.65 0.36 -9.37
CA ILE A 206 14.69 -0.63 -8.90
C ILE A 206 14.90 -0.89 -7.40
N GLY A 207 13.85 -0.66 -6.63
CA GLY A 207 13.74 -1.07 -5.24
C GLY A 207 12.79 -2.25 -5.08
N ALA A 208 12.89 -2.97 -3.97
CA ALA A 208 11.88 -3.94 -3.57
C ALA A 208 11.79 -4.11 -2.07
N VAL A 209 10.60 -4.48 -1.58
CA VAL A 209 10.41 -5.01 -0.23
C VAL A 209 10.00 -6.47 -0.30
N THR A 210 10.75 -7.30 0.41
CA THR A 210 10.51 -8.74 0.53
C THR A 210 10.02 -9.04 1.94
N ILE A 211 8.76 -9.47 2.04
CA ILE A 211 8.08 -9.73 3.31
C ILE A 211 8.20 -11.21 3.66
N LEU A 212 8.80 -11.48 4.82
CA LEU A 212 8.88 -12.80 5.45
C LEU A 212 7.53 -13.20 6.06
N PRO A 213 7.32 -14.49 6.38
CA PRO A 213 6.10 -14.96 7.01
C PRO A 213 5.73 -14.11 8.24
N TYR A 214 4.48 -13.63 8.27
CA TYR A 214 3.97 -12.78 9.35
C TYR A 214 2.58 -13.22 9.84
N PHE A 215 2.01 -14.26 9.24
CA PHE A 215 0.76 -14.89 9.66
C PHE A 215 0.83 -16.40 9.47
N LYS A 216 -0.11 -17.11 10.10
CA LYS A 216 -0.34 -18.54 9.93
C LYS A 216 -1.75 -18.77 9.39
N LEU A 217 -1.96 -19.94 8.81
CA LEU A 217 -3.29 -20.42 8.42
C LEU A 217 -3.65 -21.61 9.29
N GLN A 218 -4.94 -21.78 9.58
CA GLN A 218 -5.44 -23.01 10.19
C GLN A 218 -5.07 -24.21 9.30
N GLN A 219 -4.75 -25.34 9.92
CA GLN A 219 -4.48 -26.56 9.16
C GLN A 219 -5.79 -27.04 8.55
N ASP A 220 -5.74 -27.31 7.26
CA ASP A 220 -6.84 -27.86 6.49
C ASP A 220 -6.24 -28.85 5.49
N ASP A 221 -6.59 -30.13 5.63
CA ASP A 221 -6.03 -31.20 4.80
C ASP A 221 -6.54 -31.12 3.34
N GLU A 222 -7.64 -30.39 3.11
CA GLU A 222 -8.18 -30.11 1.78
C GLU A 222 -7.52 -28.88 1.13
N SER A 223 -6.75 -28.09 1.88
CA SER A 223 -6.04 -26.91 1.37
C SER A 223 -4.64 -27.24 0.85
N GLU A 224 -4.28 -26.68 -0.30
CA GLU A 224 -2.93 -26.67 -0.85
C GLU A 224 -1.95 -25.80 -0.05
N ILE A 225 -2.47 -24.86 0.75
CA ILE A 225 -1.65 -23.90 1.48
C ILE A 225 -1.39 -24.39 2.91
N ASP A 226 -0.19 -24.93 3.12
CA ASP A 226 0.29 -25.29 4.45
C ASP A 226 1.28 -24.24 5.01
N SER A 227 0.83 -23.52 6.04
CA SER A 227 1.64 -22.51 6.73
C SER A 227 2.83 -23.09 7.53
N SER A 228 2.83 -24.40 7.83
CA SER A 228 3.97 -25.08 8.47
C SER A 228 5.22 -25.05 7.58
N THR A 229 5.03 -25.00 6.26
CA THR A 229 6.09 -24.99 5.26
C THR A 229 6.63 -23.59 4.95
N PHE A 230 6.02 -22.52 5.47
CA PHE A 230 6.41 -21.15 5.12
C PHE A 230 7.86 -20.84 5.46
N ILE A 231 8.36 -21.30 6.60
CA ILE A 231 9.76 -21.08 7.02
C ILE A 231 10.74 -21.83 6.12
N SER A 232 10.47 -23.09 5.78
CA SER A 232 11.35 -23.87 4.90
C SER A 232 11.38 -23.29 3.48
N LYS A 233 10.22 -22.90 2.94
CA LYS A 233 10.11 -22.19 1.65
C LYS A 233 10.88 -20.87 1.66
N THR A 234 10.75 -20.10 2.73
CA THR A 234 11.47 -18.83 2.92
C THR A 234 12.99 -19.03 2.88
N LYS A 235 13.51 -20.04 3.59
CA LYS A 235 14.97 -20.36 3.59
C LYS A 235 15.47 -20.67 2.17
N SER A 236 14.74 -21.51 1.43
CA SER A 236 15.10 -21.87 0.05
C SER A 236 15.07 -20.65 -0.88
N ALA A 237 14.04 -19.82 -0.77
CA ALA A 237 13.91 -18.61 -1.58
C ALA A 237 15.00 -17.57 -1.24
N LEU A 238 15.34 -17.38 0.04
CA LEU A 238 16.42 -16.48 0.46
C LEU A 238 17.77 -16.92 -0.13
N ALA A 239 18.08 -18.22 -0.13
CA ALA A 239 19.29 -18.74 -0.75
C ALA A 239 19.34 -18.48 -2.27
N TYR A 240 18.18 -18.53 -2.95
CA TYR A 240 18.08 -18.12 -4.34
C TYR A 240 18.28 -16.61 -4.51
N TYR A 241 17.64 -15.79 -3.68
CA TYR A 241 17.68 -14.32 -3.76
C TYR A 241 19.09 -13.80 -3.49
N GLU A 242 19.81 -14.40 -2.55
CA GLU A 242 21.19 -14.05 -2.25
C GLU A 242 22.06 -14.05 -3.51
N ASN A 243 21.97 -15.11 -4.32
CA ASN A 243 22.82 -15.28 -5.51
C ASN A 243 22.26 -14.58 -6.76
N ASN A 244 20.94 -14.52 -6.91
CA ASN A 244 20.28 -14.09 -8.14
C ASN A 244 19.67 -12.67 -8.07
N ILE A 245 19.68 -12.03 -6.90
CA ILE A 245 19.12 -10.69 -6.70
C ILE A 245 20.13 -9.80 -5.96
N SER A 246 20.57 -10.22 -4.78
CA SER A 246 21.40 -9.36 -3.92
C SER A 246 22.86 -9.29 -4.38
N LYS A 247 23.52 -10.43 -4.61
CA LYS A 247 24.95 -10.47 -4.96
C LYS A 247 25.27 -10.08 -6.40
N ASN A 248 24.33 -10.23 -7.32
CA ASN A 248 24.54 -9.92 -8.73
C ASN A 248 24.28 -8.46 -9.08
N GLY A 249 23.92 -7.62 -8.10
CA GLY A 249 23.71 -6.18 -8.29
C GLY A 249 22.49 -5.82 -9.15
N SER A 250 21.55 -6.76 -9.35
CA SER A 250 20.36 -6.49 -10.18
C SER A 250 19.34 -5.59 -9.50
N ILE A 251 19.44 -5.37 -8.19
CA ILE A 251 18.54 -4.51 -7.41
C ILE A 251 19.31 -3.40 -6.70
N ASP A 252 18.78 -2.19 -6.71
CA ASP A 252 19.44 -1.02 -6.13
C ASP A 252 19.12 -0.87 -4.63
N ALA A 253 17.92 -1.27 -4.22
CA ALA A 253 17.47 -1.19 -2.84
C ALA A 253 16.56 -2.38 -2.48
N LEU A 254 17.00 -3.23 -1.56
CA LEU A 254 16.22 -4.39 -1.10
C LEU A 254 15.94 -4.29 0.39
N TYR A 255 14.66 -4.18 0.73
CA TYR A 255 14.17 -4.08 2.10
C TYR A 255 13.65 -5.44 2.56
N TYR A 256 14.07 -5.88 3.75
CA TYR A 256 13.53 -7.06 4.41
C TYR A 256 12.65 -6.66 5.60
N LEU A 257 11.51 -7.34 5.71
CA LEU A 257 10.54 -7.17 6.79
C LEU A 257 10.09 -8.54 7.30
N ALA A 258 10.07 -8.71 8.62
CA ALA A 258 9.64 -9.93 9.28
C ALA A 258 8.88 -9.60 10.56
N ASP A 259 7.99 -10.50 10.97
CA ASP A 259 7.37 -10.51 12.29
C ASP A 259 7.43 -11.92 12.86
N ASP A 260 7.84 -12.06 14.12
CA ASP A 260 7.83 -13.32 14.86
C ASP A 260 6.46 -13.60 15.51
N VAL A 261 5.58 -12.59 15.57
CA VAL A 261 4.22 -12.71 16.09
C VAL A 261 3.24 -12.93 14.95
N SER A 262 2.82 -14.18 14.76
CA SER A 262 1.83 -14.53 13.75
C SER A 262 0.41 -14.63 14.33
N LYS A 263 -0.55 -13.93 13.71
CA LYS A 263 -1.98 -14.21 13.83
C LYS A 263 -2.32 -15.42 12.95
N THR A 264 -3.23 -16.28 13.42
CA THR A 264 -3.74 -17.40 12.63
C THR A 264 -5.07 -16.98 11.99
N TYR A 265 -5.14 -17.07 10.66
CA TYR A 265 -6.35 -16.83 9.88
C TYR A 265 -6.98 -18.16 9.46
N GLU A 266 -8.26 -18.13 9.11
CA GLU A 266 -8.90 -19.26 8.43
C GLU A 266 -8.22 -19.54 7.09
N ASN A 267 -8.18 -20.82 6.70
CA ASN A 267 -7.49 -21.24 5.49
C ASN A 267 -8.41 -21.05 4.28
N HIS A 268 -8.32 -19.88 3.66
CA HIS A 268 -8.97 -19.59 2.38
C HIS A 268 -7.90 -19.57 1.29
N GLU A 269 -8.00 -20.48 0.31
CA GLU A 269 -7.03 -20.59 -0.79
C GLU A 269 -7.05 -19.37 -1.74
N GLY A 270 -8.15 -18.61 -1.72
CA GLY A 270 -8.37 -17.40 -2.52
C GLY A 270 -9.82 -16.92 -2.45
N GLY A 271 -10.19 -16.02 -3.36
CA GLY A 271 -11.55 -15.55 -3.58
C GLY A 271 -12.07 -14.54 -2.55
N SER A 272 -13.40 -14.39 -2.52
CA SER A 272 -14.07 -13.33 -1.76
C SER A 272 -13.96 -13.49 -0.23
N SER A 273 -13.65 -14.69 0.24
CA SER A 273 -13.39 -14.98 1.66
C SER A 273 -11.97 -14.60 2.10
N GLN A 274 -11.04 -14.38 1.16
CA GLN A 274 -9.69 -13.94 1.47
C GLN A 274 -9.65 -12.43 1.78
N ARG A 275 -10.09 -12.08 3.00
CA ARG A 275 -10.13 -10.71 3.50
C ARG A 275 -9.35 -10.63 4.82
N ASN A 276 -8.07 -10.31 4.73
CA ASN A 276 -7.22 -10.21 5.92
C ASN A 276 -7.28 -8.82 6.54
N ASP A 277 -7.30 -8.76 7.87
CA ASP A 277 -7.12 -7.50 8.61
C ASP A 277 -5.75 -6.87 8.25
N ALA A 278 -5.70 -5.53 8.17
CA ALA A 278 -4.45 -4.78 8.05
C ALA A 278 -3.42 -5.21 9.09
N HIS A 279 -2.17 -5.37 8.66
CA HIS A 279 -1.06 -5.77 9.52
C HIS A 279 0.01 -4.69 9.65
N LEU A 280 0.70 -4.65 10.80
CA LEU A 280 1.88 -3.79 11.00
C LEU A 280 2.93 -3.95 9.90
N ILE A 281 3.08 -5.17 9.36
CA ILE A 281 4.10 -5.46 8.34
C ILE A 281 3.74 -4.82 7.00
N GLU A 282 2.46 -4.75 6.68
CA GLU A 282 1.97 -4.05 5.48
C GLU A 282 2.13 -2.54 5.63
N PHE A 283 1.84 -2.03 6.84
CA PHE A 283 2.11 -0.63 7.21
C PHE A 283 3.59 -0.29 7.06
N LEU A 284 4.50 -1.09 7.63
CA LEU A 284 5.95 -0.88 7.51
C LEU A 284 6.44 -1.06 6.07
N GLY A 285 5.86 -2.00 5.31
CA GLY A 285 6.14 -2.19 3.89
C GLY A 285 5.86 -0.93 3.08
N ALA A 286 4.76 -0.21 3.37
CA ALA A 286 4.46 1.06 2.73
C ALA A 286 5.52 2.14 3.05
N THR A 287 6.07 2.15 4.26
CA THR A 287 7.17 3.07 4.62
C THR A 287 8.45 2.81 3.85
N ALA A 288 8.69 1.57 3.40
CA ALA A 288 9.83 1.22 2.54
C ALA A 288 9.73 1.96 1.20
N ILE A 289 8.53 2.00 0.61
CA ILE A 289 8.25 2.66 -0.67
C ILE A 289 8.45 4.17 -0.54
N VAL A 290 7.95 4.77 0.55
CA VAL A 290 8.15 6.19 0.85
C VAL A 290 9.63 6.51 1.09
N ASN A 291 10.36 5.63 1.79
CA ASN A 291 11.79 5.81 1.98
C ASN A 291 12.54 5.74 0.63
N PHE A 292 12.24 4.74 -0.20
CA PHE A 292 12.84 4.58 -1.52
C PHE A 292 12.60 5.79 -2.41
N SER A 293 11.37 6.31 -2.45
CA SER A 293 11.01 7.45 -3.30
C SER A 293 11.79 8.72 -2.93
N ASN A 294 12.09 8.91 -1.65
CA ASN A 294 12.87 10.04 -1.15
C ASN A 294 14.39 9.78 -1.07
N SER A 295 14.87 8.59 -1.49
CA SER A 295 16.28 8.21 -1.39
C SER A 295 16.92 8.07 -2.77
N GLN A 296 18.24 8.27 -2.82
CA GLN A 296 19.09 7.99 -3.97
C GLN A 296 20.00 6.80 -3.64
N PHE A 297 20.21 5.91 -4.61
CA PHE A 297 21.00 4.70 -4.44
C PHE A 297 22.15 4.72 -5.45
N MET A 298 23.36 5.02 -4.97
CA MET A 298 24.58 5.03 -5.81
C MET A 298 25.18 3.62 -5.95
N THR A 299 24.90 2.75 -4.99
CA THR A 299 25.30 1.35 -4.96
C THR A 299 24.17 0.51 -4.38
N PRO A 300 24.04 -0.77 -4.75
CA PRO A 300 23.07 -1.68 -4.16
C PRO A 300 23.09 -1.67 -2.64
N ALA A 301 21.91 -1.56 -2.02
CA ALA A 301 21.74 -1.53 -0.57
C ALA A 301 20.74 -2.59 -0.11
N ASN A 302 21.14 -3.43 0.84
CA ASN A 302 20.24 -4.32 1.58
C ASN A 302 19.90 -3.65 2.92
N MET A 303 18.62 -3.53 3.23
CA MET A 303 18.11 -2.80 4.39
C MET A 303 17.12 -3.65 5.17
N GLU A 304 17.09 -3.45 6.48
CA GLU A 304 16.09 -4.03 7.37
C GLU A 304 15.26 -2.91 7.97
N LEU A 305 13.95 -3.09 7.98
CA LEU A 305 13.02 -2.17 8.63
C LEU A 305 12.65 -2.73 10.01
N GLY A 306 12.87 -1.90 11.03
CA GLY A 306 12.65 -2.29 12.42
C GLY A 306 12.01 -1.19 13.24
N ILE A 307 11.32 -1.61 14.31
CA ILE A 307 10.82 -0.75 15.37
C ILE A 307 11.65 -0.97 16.64
N LYS A 308 11.54 -0.05 17.60
CA LYS A 308 12.11 -0.27 18.93
C LYS A 308 11.38 -1.41 19.61
N GLU A 309 12.08 -2.10 20.51
CA GLU A 309 11.47 -3.12 21.36
C GLU A 309 10.32 -2.52 22.17
N VAL A 310 9.20 -3.23 22.22
CA VAL A 310 7.96 -2.80 22.86
C VAL A 310 7.41 -3.92 23.73
N SER A 311 6.99 -3.58 24.94
CA SER A 311 6.34 -4.51 25.88
C SER A 311 4.82 -4.61 25.71
N GLY A 312 4.23 -3.77 24.85
CA GLY A 312 2.79 -3.70 24.60
C GLY A 312 2.49 -3.32 23.15
N SER A 313 1.45 -2.52 22.92
CA SER A 313 1.10 -2.05 21.58
C SER A 313 2.18 -1.15 20.97
N VAL A 314 2.35 -1.25 19.65
CA VAL A 314 3.20 -0.36 18.87
C VAL A 314 2.51 1.00 18.77
N SER A 315 3.23 2.08 19.09
CA SER A 315 2.77 3.45 18.96
C SER A 315 3.79 4.30 18.20
N PHE A 316 3.55 5.61 18.05
CA PHE A 316 4.53 6.49 17.42
C PHE A 316 5.90 6.52 18.12
N ASP A 317 5.96 6.25 19.43
CA ASP A 317 7.21 6.27 20.18
C ASP A 317 8.04 4.99 19.99
N SER A 318 7.39 3.92 19.51
CA SER A 318 8.04 2.69 19.06
C SER A 318 8.85 2.89 17.79
N PHE A 319 8.60 3.94 17.01
CA PHE A 319 9.36 4.22 15.80
C PHE A 319 10.66 4.97 16.08
N TYR A 320 11.70 4.65 15.29
CA TYR A 320 12.92 5.46 15.24
C TYR A 320 12.64 6.82 14.59
N ARG A 321 13.51 7.80 14.89
CA ARG A 321 13.31 9.21 14.56
C ARG A 321 12.84 9.47 13.13
N LYS A 322 13.52 8.92 12.11
CA LYS A 322 13.19 9.15 10.69
C LYS A 322 11.77 8.67 10.34
N MET A 323 11.38 7.49 10.81
CA MET A 323 10.05 6.93 10.55
C MET A 323 8.97 7.69 11.33
N ARG A 324 9.26 8.10 12.57
CA ARG A 324 8.37 8.96 13.36
C ARG A 324 8.16 10.31 12.67
N GLU A 325 9.21 10.96 12.19
CA GLU A 325 9.15 12.23 11.46
C GLU A 325 8.35 12.11 10.16
N MET A 326 8.49 11.00 9.43
CA MET A 326 7.74 10.69 8.23
C MET A 326 6.23 10.57 8.48
N LEU A 327 5.84 9.91 9.58
CA LEU A 327 4.46 9.48 9.79
C LEU A 327 3.65 10.36 10.75
N TYR A 328 4.28 10.87 11.80
CA TYR A 328 3.58 11.48 12.94
C TYR A 328 2.69 12.64 12.51
N LYS A 329 3.27 13.68 11.93
CA LYS A 329 2.52 14.88 11.60
C LYS A 329 1.45 14.61 10.51
N PRO A 330 1.77 13.98 9.36
CA PRO A 330 0.76 13.72 8.33
C PRO A 330 -0.43 12.90 8.83
N LEU A 331 -0.16 11.79 9.53
CA LEU A 331 -1.24 10.94 10.04
C LEU A 331 -2.05 11.65 11.12
N VAL A 332 -1.42 12.35 12.07
CA VAL A 332 -2.15 13.08 13.12
C VAL A 332 -3.05 14.17 12.51
N GLN A 333 -2.57 14.94 11.53
CA GLN A 333 -3.39 15.94 10.85
C GLN A 333 -4.60 15.31 10.16
N PHE A 334 -4.37 14.23 9.42
CA PHE A 334 -5.41 13.54 8.68
C PHE A 334 -6.44 12.89 9.60
N THR A 335 -6.01 12.23 10.68
CA THR A 335 -6.92 11.66 11.69
C THR A 335 -7.72 12.74 12.41
N MET A 336 -7.13 13.90 12.72
CA MET A 336 -7.91 15.01 13.30
C MET A 336 -9.02 15.49 12.36
N MET A 337 -8.73 15.58 11.05
CA MET A 337 -9.74 15.92 10.03
C MET A 337 -10.80 14.83 9.89
N ALA A 338 -10.38 13.56 9.76
CA ALA A 338 -11.26 12.42 9.63
C ALA A 338 -12.22 12.32 10.84
N ASN A 339 -11.70 12.39 12.07
CA ASN A 339 -12.51 12.35 13.28
C ASN A 339 -13.48 13.55 13.37
N ALA A 340 -13.01 14.75 13.02
CA ALA A 340 -13.84 15.95 13.00
C ALA A 340 -15.03 15.80 12.05
N LEU A 341 -14.79 15.33 10.83
CA LEU A 341 -15.81 15.24 9.79
C LEU A 341 -16.68 13.97 9.90
N THR A 342 -16.20 12.92 10.57
CA THR A 342 -16.99 11.69 10.80
C THR A 342 -17.78 11.72 12.11
N HIS A 343 -17.20 12.22 13.20
CA HIS A 343 -17.81 12.14 14.54
C HIS A 343 -18.41 13.45 15.03
N LYS A 344 -18.05 14.58 14.40
CA LYS A 344 -18.55 15.92 14.74
C LYS A 344 -19.06 16.65 13.50
N ALA A 345 -19.55 15.91 12.50
CA ALA A 345 -20.10 16.45 11.26
C ALA A 345 -21.07 17.61 11.51
N ASP A 346 -22.06 17.42 12.38
CA ASP A 346 -23.04 18.46 12.73
C ASP A 346 -22.41 19.76 13.22
N THR A 347 -21.30 19.68 13.97
CA THR A 347 -20.58 20.85 14.46
C THR A 347 -19.96 21.61 13.29
N PHE A 348 -19.27 20.91 12.40
CA PHE A 348 -18.57 21.50 11.25
C PHE A 348 -19.50 21.87 10.09
N GLN A 349 -20.70 21.30 10.01
CA GLN A 349 -21.72 21.69 9.04
C GLN A 349 -22.62 22.84 9.54
N SER A 350 -22.63 23.11 10.86
CA SER A 350 -23.48 24.14 11.44
C SER A 350 -23.09 25.58 11.06
N THR A 351 -24.01 26.51 11.29
CA THR A 351 -23.79 27.96 11.15
C THR A 351 -22.84 28.54 12.21
N SER A 352 -22.55 27.79 13.28
CA SER A 352 -21.58 28.18 14.31
C SER A 352 -20.13 28.08 13.83
N PHE A 353 -19.87 27.22 12.83
CA PHE A 353 -18.59 27.15 12.15
C PHE A 353 -18.48 28.27 11.12
N ASN A 354 -17.94 29.42 11.54
CA ASN A 354 -17.86 30.63 10.72
C ASN A 354 -17.11 30.44 9.39
N ALA A 355 -16.24 29.43 9.27
CA ALA A 355 -15.58 29.13 8.02
C ALA A 355 -16.56 28.74 6.89
N ASN A 356 -17.75 28.22 7.21
CA ASN A 356 -18.77 27.90 6.20
C ASN A 356 -19.32 29.14 5.48
N LYS A 357 -19.45 30.26 6.20
CA LYS A 357 -20.10 31.48 5.70
C LYS A 357 -19.38 32.01 4.46
N GLY A 358 -20.05 31.91 3.31
CA GLY A 358 -19.49 32.32 2.02
C GLY A 358 -18.35 31.44 1.48
N ASN A 359 -18.10 30.25 2.04
CA ASN A 359 -17.08 29.33 1.52
C ASN A 359 -17.60 27.92 1.21
N PHE A 360 -18.45 27.33 2.05
CA PHE A 360 -18.75 25.88 2.01
C PHE A 360 -20.25 25.55 2.13
N GLU A 361 -21.14 26.46 1.72
CA GLU A 361 -22.59 26.32 1.94
C GLU A 361 -23.20 25.09 1.24
N ASP A 362 -22.86 24.86 -0.04
CA ASP A 362 -23.33 23.69 -0.81
C ASP A 362 -22.31 22.54 -0.84
N PHE A 363 -21.18 22.67 -0.14
CA PHE A 363 -20.06 21.72 -0.23
C PHE A 363 -20.41 20.34 0.34
N TYR A 364 -21.11 20.30 1.47
CA TYR A 364 -21.35 19.08 2.24
C TYR A 364 -22.36 18.12 1.58
N SER A 365 -23.18 18.61 0.64
CA SER A 365 -24.08 17.77 -0.17
C SER A 365 -23.46 17.31 -1.49
N GLY A 366 -22.25 17.78 -1.81
CA GLY A 366 -21.55 17.49 -3.06
C GLY A 366 -20.89 16.11 -3.10
N MET A 367 -20.65 15.62 -4.33
CA MET A 367 -19.99 14.34 -4.59
C MET A 367 -18.60 14.25 -3.94
N PHE A 368 -17.83 15.34 -3.98
CA PHE A 368 -16.49 15.39 -3.36
C PHE A 368 -16.52 15.10 -1.86
N TYR A 369 -17.48 15.68 -1.12
CA TYR A 369 -17.62 15.43 0.31
C TYR A 369 -18.05 13.99 0.59
N SER A 370 -18.98 13.44 -0.22
CA SER A 370 -19.37 12.03 -0.12
C SER A 370 -18.19 11.07 -0.37
N ASP A 371 -17.34 11.36 -1.36
CA ASP A 371 -16.13 10.59 -1.61
C ASP A 371 -15.13 10.68 -0.45
N LEU A 372 -14.98 11.86 0.17
CA LEU A 372 -14.17 12.05 1.38
C LEU A 372 -14.71 11.25 2.56
N GLU A 373 -16.03 11.27 2.82
CA GLU A 373 -16.65 10.47 3.88
C GLU A 373 -16.43 8.97 3.66
N SER A 374 -16.62 8.51 2.42
CA SER A 374 -16.34 7.13 2.00
C SER A 374 -14.88 6.75 2.22
N PHE A 375 -13.94 7.68 1.99
CA PHE A 375 -12.52 7.46 2.25
C PHE A 375 -12.22 7.42 3.75
N PHE A 376 -12.79 8.34 4.54
CA PHE A 376 -12.63 8.35 5.99
C PHE A 376 -13.16 7.06 6.62
N HIS A 377 -14.29 6.52 6.13
CA HIS A 377 -14.78 5.23 6.62
C HIS A 377 -13.75 4.11 6.44
N LYS A 378 -13.16 3.99 5.24
CA LYS A 378 -12.10 3.01 4.95
C LYS A 378 -10.84 3.27 5.79
N TYR A 379 -10.50 4.54 6.02
CA TYR A 379 -9.37 4.93 6.87
C TYR A 379 -9.55 4.49 8.33
N HIS A 380 -10.73 4.72 8.92
CA HIS A 380 -11.04 4.26 10.28
C HIS A 380 -11.11 2.73 10.37
N GLU A 381 -11.66 2.05 9.36
CA GLU A 381 -11.62 0.57 9.29
C GLU A 381 -10.18 0.06 9.30
N TRP A 382 -9.30 0.66 8.49
CA TRP A 382 -7.88 0.31 8.46
C TRP A 382 -7.17 0.54 9.80
N LEU A 383 -7.40 1.66 10.48
CA LEU A 383 -6.86 1.90 11.82
C LEU A 383 -7.36 0.88 12.84
N LYS A 384 -8.65 0.54 12.79
CA LYS A 384 -9.27 -0.47 13.66
C LYS A 384 -8.67 -1.86 13.44
N GLU A 385 -8.46 -2.26 12.18
CA GLU A 385 -7.80 -3.52 11.83
C GLU A 385 -6.36 -3.59 12.35
N LEU A 386 -5.58 -2.52 12.16
CA LEU A 386 -4.21 -2.41 12.65
C LEU A 386 -4.13 -2.53 14.18
N LYS A 387 -5.05 -1.88 14.88
CA LYS A 387 -5.15 -1.94 16.34
C LYS A 387 -5.60 -3.31 16.84
N GLY A 388 -6.57 -3.93 16.17
CA GLY A 388 -7.14 -5.24 16.52
C GLY A 388 -6.24 -6.43 16.20
N ASN A 389 -5.09 -6.20 15.57
CA ASN A 389 -4.15 -7.27 15.24
C ASN A 389 -3.40 -7.78 16.48
N LYS A 390 -2.82 -8.98 16.39
CA LYS A 390 -2.12 -9.64 17.51
C LYS A 390 -0.92 -8.81 17.97
N ARG A 391 -0.11 -8.34 17.01
CA ARG A 391 0.81 -7.23 17.26
C ARG A 391 0.07 -5.94 16.94
N SER A 392 -0.56 -5.39 17.97
CA SER A 392 -1.39 -4.18 17.86
C SER A 392 -0.55 -2.97 17.46
N LEU A 393 -0.99 -2.25 16.42
CA LEU A 393 -0.51 -0.91 16.10
C LEU A 393 -1.56 0.11 16.55
N ASP A 394 -1.33 0.71 17.71
CA ASP A 394 -2.25 1.63 18.39
C ASP A 394 -1.66 3.05 18.37
N LEU A 395 -1.86 3.73 17.25
CA LEU A 395 -1.36 5.11 17.04
C LEU A 395 -2.31 6.15 17.64
N PHE A 396 -3.61 5.86 17.64
CA PHE A 396 -4.67 6.82 17.94
C PHE A 396 -5.66 6.26 18.96
N ASN A 397 -6.14 7.14 19.84
CA ASN A 397 -7.12 6.84 20.86
C ASN A 397 -8.53 6.95 20.28
N ASP A 398 -9.12 5.81 19.94
CA ASP A 398 -10.50 5.72 19.42
C ASP A 398 -11.57 6.19 20.43
N THR A 399 -11.23 6.31 21.72
CA THR A 399 -12.15 6.72 22.78
C THR A 399 -12.03 8.20 23.16
N CYS A 400 -11.25 8.98 22.41
CA CYS A 400 -11.02 10.39 22.72
C CYS A 400 -12.29 11.27 22.68
N GLY A 401 -13.36 10.82 22.03
CA GLY A 401 -14.69 11.45 22.07
C GLY A 401 -14.64 12.96 21.76
N ASP A 402 -15.09 13.77 22.72
CA ASP A 402 -15.09 15.25 22.63
C ASP A 402 -13.72 15.90 22.89
N LYS A 403 -12.65 15.13 23.08
CA LYS A 403 -11.31 15.62 23.42
C LYS A 403 -10.30 15.38 22.29
N PRO A 404 -10.30 16.21 21.23
CA PRO A 404 -9.47 15.99 20.04
C PRO A 404 -7.95 16.05 20.31
N PHE A 405 -7.52 16.52 21.48
CA PHE A 405 -6.11 16.59 21.87
C PHE A 405 -5.65 15.41 22.75
N GLU A 406 -6.56 14.51 23.14
CA GLU A 406 -6.24 13.20 23.73
C GLU A 406 -6.17 12.10 22.65
N LEU A 407 -6.08 12.51 21.37
CA LEU A 407 -6.13 11.66 20.19
C LEU A 407 -4.91 10.74 20.05
N VAL A 408 -3.71 11.19 20.41
CA VAL A 408 -2.47 10.46 20.08
C VAL A 408 -2.01 9.63 21.28
N ILE A 409 -1.84 8.33 21.08
CA ILE A 409 -1.39 7.41 22.13
C ILE A 409 0.01 7.84 22.62
N GLY A 410 0.18 7.91 23.95
CA GLY A 410 1.45 8.28 24.59
C GLY A 410 1.76 9.77 24.62
N VAL A 411 0.96 10.63 23.97
CA VAL A 411 1.21 12.08 23.91
C VAL A 411 0.25 12.83 24.82
N LYS A 412 0.80 13.61 25.76
CA LYS A 412 0.02 14.49 26.63
C LYS A 412 -0.12 15.87 26.01
N PRO A 413 -1.35 16.42 25.90
CA PRO A 413 -1.53 17.72 25.26
C PRO A 413 -0.92 18.86 26.07
N LYS A 414 -0.13 19.71 25.42
CA LYS A 414 0.42 20.95 26.01
C LYS A 414 -0.71 21.90 26.44
N LYS A 415 -0.52 22.61 27.56
CA LYS A 415 -1.44 23.67 27.99
C LYS A 415 -1.17 24.93 27.17
N ILE A 416 -2.23 25.58 26.72
CA ILE A 416 -2.14 26.86 26.01
C ILE A 416 -3.06 27.88 26.66
N PHE A 417 -2.70 29.16 26.55
CA PHE A 417 -3.56 30.25 27.01
C PHE A 417 -4.61 30.56 25.93
N SER A 418 -5.78 29.93 26.05
CA SER A 418 -6.89 30.07 25.12
C SER A 418 -8.21 30.06 25.89
N LYS A 419 -9.19 30.86 25.44
CA LYS A 419 -10.57 30.81 25.95
C LYS A 419 -11.36 29.64 25.37
N PHE A 420 -10.85 29.02 24.30
CA PHE A 420 -11.44 27.86 23.64
C PHE A 420 -10.72 26.57 24.03
N SER A 421 -11.46 25.48 24.15
CA SER A 421 -10.96 24.12 24.38
C SER A 421 -11.53 23.15 23.33
N ASP A 422 -10.91 21.98 23.23
CA ASP A 422 -11.46 20.85 22.48
C ASP A 422 -11.90 21.22 21.04
N TYR A 423 -13.05 20.74 20.56
CA TYR A 423 -13.53 21.06 19.22
C TYR A 423 -13.83 22.55 19.01
N THR A 424 -14.10 23.33 20.06
CA THR A 424 -14.23 24.79 19.91
C THR A 424 -12.89 25.45 19.57
N LEU A 425 -11.78 24.94 20.12
CA LEU A 425 -10.44 25.36 19.75
C LEU A 425 -10.08 24.90 18.34
N VAL A 426 -10.50 23.69 17.94
CA VAL A 426 -10.35 23.20 16.56
C VAL A 426 -11.05 24.15 15.59
N MET A 427 -12.33 24.47 15.82
CA MET A 427 -13.08 25.43 15.01
C MET A 427 -12.42 26.81 14.96
N ASP A 428 -11.93 27.34 16.09
CA ASP A 428 -11.25 28.65 16.14
C ASP A 428 -10.02 28.69 15.23
N ARG A 429 -9.20 27.63 15.25
CA ARG A 429 -8.02 27.54 14.38
C ARG A 429 -8.39 27.38 12.91
N LEU A 430 -9.44 26.63 12.59
CA LEU A 430 -9.93 26.48 11.22
C LEU A 430 -10.57 27.76 10.67
N ASN A 431 -11.35 28.48 11.50
CA ASN A 431 -11.90 29.81 11.18
C ASN A 431 -10.79 30.84 10.89
N SER A 432 -9.64 30.69 11.55
CA SER A 432 -8.46 31.50 11.26
C SER A 432 -7.75 31.02 9.99
N ALA A 433 -7.66 29.70 9.77
CA ALA A 433 -6.98 29.09 8.64
C ALA A 433 -7.65 29.40 7.30
N VAL A 434 -8.99 29.38 7.22
CA VAL A 434 -9.74 29.62 5.97
C VAL A 434 -9.43 30.98 5.33
N ARG A 435 -9.07 31.98 6.15
CA ARG A 435 -8.68 33.34 5.71
C ARG A 435 -7.29 33.37 5.08
N ASN A 436 -6.46 32.37 5.38
CA ASN A 436 -5.09 32.26 4.90
C ASN A 436 -4.95 31.31 3.71
N CYS A 437 -5.99 30.52 3.38
CA CYS A 437 -5.99 29.64 2.23
C CYS A 437 -5.70 30.40 0.93
N LYS A 438 -4.85 29.82 0.08
CA LYS A 438 -4.46 30.38 -1.22
C LYS A 438 -5.06 29.61 -2.40
N SER A 439 -5.64 28.46 -2.13
CA SER A 439 -6.28 27.62 -3.13
C SER A 439 -7.45 28.29 -3.83
N LYS A 440 -7.56 28.01 -5.13
CA LYS A 440 -8.76 28.25 -5.93
C LYS A 440 -9.63 26.99 -5.88
N GLY A 441 -10.95 27.13 -6.00
CA GLY A 441 -11.89 26.00 -5.87
C GLY A 441 -12.26 25.71 -4.41
N VAL A 442 -13.49 25.24 -4.21
CA VAL A 442 -14.07 25.04 -2.87
C VAL A 442 -13.41 23.84 -2.19
N GLU A 443 -13.19 22.77 -2.95
CA GLU A 443 -12.59 21.49 -2.55
C GLU A 443 -11.16 21.67 -2.04
N ASN A 444 -10.32 22.33 -2.85
CA ASN A 444 -8.94 22.62 -2.44
C ASN A 444 -8.88 23.54 -1.22
N LYS A 445 -9.73 24.57 -1.18
CA LYS A 445 -9.77 25.52 -0.05
C LYS A 445 -10.19 24.83 1.24
N PHE A 446 -11.12 23.88 1.17
CA PHE A 446 -11.58 23.09 2.31
C PHE A 446 -10.45 22.22 2.89
N LEU A 447 -9.78 21.44 2.05
CA LEU A 447 -8.65 20.61 2.50
C LEU A 447 -7.47 21.45 3.00
N GLU A 448 -7.16 22.58 2.34
CA GLU A 448 -6.10 23.49 2.77
C GLU A 448 -6.43 24.12 4.14
N MET A 449 -7.69 24.50 4.39
CA MET A 449 -8.12 25.00 5.69
C MET A 449 -7.85 23.98 6.79
N PHE A 450 -8.26 22.72 6.57
CA PHE A 450 -7.99 21.63 7.52
C PHE A 450 -6.50 21.39 7.70
N TYR A 451 -5.73 21.39 6.63
CA TYR A 451 -4.28 21.21 6.69
C TYR A 451 -3.61 22.31 7.54
N LEU A 452 -3.87 23.58 7.24
CA LEU A 452 -3.28 24.71 7.97
C LEU A 452 -3.74 24.77 9.43
N GLY A 453 -5.04 24.55 9.69
CA GLY A 453 -5.60 24.58 11.04
C GLY A 453 -5.05 23.45 11.91
N THR A 454 -5.05 22.21 11.40
CA THR A 454 -4.50 21.05 12.12
C THR A 454 -2.99 21.14 12.32
N GLN A 455 -2.24 21.70 11.35
CA GLN A 455 -0.81 21.95 11.50
C GLN A 455 -0.53 22.85 12.71
N LYS A 456 -1.29 23.95 12.84
CA LYS A 456 -1.17 24.87 13.97
C LYS A 456 -1.53 24.18 15.28
N LEU A 457 -2.65 23.44 15.30
CA LEU A 457 -3.10 22.70 16.49
C LEU A 457 -2.06 21.69 16.96
N ILE A 458 -1.45 20.91 16.06
CA ILE A 458 -0.39 19.97 16.41
C ILE A 458 0.80 20.71 17.01
N SER A 459 1.26 21.79 16.38
CA SER A 459 2.41 22.55 16.91
C SER A 459 2.16 23.09 18.33
N GLU A 460 0.93 23.55 18.60
CA GLU A 460 0.53 24.14 19.88
C GLU A 460 0.26 23.10 20.97
N LYS A 461 -0.35 21.96 20.60
CA LYS A 461 -0.93 21.00 21.56
C LYS A 461 -0.23 19.64 21.58
N LEU A 462 0.23 19.15 20.44
CA LEU A 462 0.68 17.75 20.25
C LEU A 462 2.14 17.64 19.81
N SER A 463 2.89 18.73 19.75
CA SER A 463 4.34 18.67 19.58
C SER A 463 4.94 18.06 20.83
N ASN A 464 5.83 17.07 20.67
CA ASN A 464 6.75 16.68 21.75
C ASN A 464 7.92 17.66 21.71
#